data_AF-A0A0R3SCD8-F1
#
_entry.id   AF-A0A0R3SCD8-F1
#
_cell.length_a   1.000
_cell.length_b   1.000
_cell.length_c   1.000
_cell.angle_alpha   90.00
_cell.angle_beta   90.00
_cell.angle_gamma   90.00
#
_symmetry.space_group_name_H-M   'P 1'
#
loop_
_entity.id
_entity.type
_entity.pdbx_description
1 polymer ?
#
loop_
_entity_poly.entity_id
_entity_poly.type
_entity_poly.pdbx_seq_one_letter_code
_entity_poly.pdbx_strand_id
1 'polypeptide(L)'
;MLPTNDADSDIIQRFVRIQNHKNVQGLILISEDGNPVRSSLDNSTSLHYSRHANELKAISRDIVRDLNPDDELAVLRLRTEHNEIMMLPSK
;
A
#
# COMPACT_ATOMS: atom_id res chain seq x y z
N MET A 1 21.39 -13.67 22.49
CA MET A 1 20.58 -13.97 21.30
C MET A 1 19.46 -12.95 21.27
N LEU A 2 19.55 -11.97 20.36
CA LEU A 2 18.45 -11.03 20.13
C LEU A 2 17.27 -11.82 19.53
N PRO A 3 16.02 -11.58 19.95
CA PRO A 3 14.88 -12.31 19.44
C PRO A 3 14.76 -12.04 17.94
N THR A 4 14.78 -13.10 17.14
CA THR A 4 14.68 -13.01 15.69
C THR A 4 13.24 -12.68 15.30
N ASN A 5 12.92 -11.39 15.20
CA ASN A 5 11.95 -10.73 14.31
C ASN A 5 10.80 -11.58 13.69
N ASP A 6 10.03 -12.29 14.51
CA ASP A 6 8.86 -13.07 14.04
C ASP A 6 7.85 -12.20 13.25
N ALA A 7 7.70 -10.93 13.65
CA ALA A 7 6.83 -9.96 12.97
C ALA A 7 7.26 -9.64 11.52
N ASP A 8 8.57 -9.57 11.26
CA ASP A 8 9.07 -9.36 9.90
C ASP A 8 8.83 -10.60 9.04
N SER A 9 9.00 -11.80 9.61
CA SER A 9 8.74 -13.06 8.90
C SER A 9 7.29 -13.14 8.41
N ASP A 10 6.33 -12.76 9.26
CA ASP A 10 4.90 -12.74 8.90
C ASP A 10 4.58 -11.76 7.78
N ILE A 11 5.16 -10.55 7.81
CA ILE A 11 4.98 -9.55 6.74
C ILE A 11 5.51 -10.09 5.42
N ILE A 12 6.67 -10.74 5.43
CA ILE A 12 7.30 -11.32 4.25
C ILE A 12 6.43 -12.45 3.67
N GLN A 13 5.91 -13.34 4.51
CA GLN A 13 5.02 -14.41 4.07
C GLN A 13 3.74 -13.87 3.43
N ARG A 14 3.13 -12.83 4.02
CA ARG A 14 1.95 -12.17 3.46
C ARG A 14 2.26 -11.50 2.12
N PHE A 15 3.41 -10.83 2.01
CA PHE A 15 3.86 -10.20 0.78
C PHE A 15 3.96 -11.22 -0.36
N VAL A 16 4.64 -12.35 -0.11
CA VAL A 16 4.80 -13.43 -1.11
C VAL A 16 3.45 -14.05 -1.48
N ARG A 17 2.55 -14.25 -0.49
CA ARG A 17 1.22 -14.79 -0.75
C ARG A 17 0.37 -13.89 -1.66
N ILE A 18 0.43 -12.57 -1.46
CA ILE A 18 -0.31 -11.60 -2.28
C ILE A 18 0.33 -11.51 -3.67
N GLN A 19 1.66 -11.42 -3.74
CA GLN A 19 2.39 -11.34 -5.01
C GLN A 19 2.10 -12.54 -5.92
N ASN A 20 1.99 -13.76 -5.35
CA ASN A 20 1.72 -14.98 -6.12
C ASN A 20 0.25 -15.19 -6.48
N HIS A 21 -0.65 -14.29 -6.08
CA HIS A 21 -2.05 -14.41 -6.43
C HIS A 21 -2.27 -14.12 -7.92
N LYS A 22 -3.15 -14.90 -8.57
CA LYS A 22 -3.50 -14.68 -9.98
C LYS A 22 -4.02 -13.25 -10.18
N ASN A 23 -3.54 -12.60 -11.24
CA ASN A 23 -3.85 -11.22 -11.63
C ASN A 23 -3.20 -10.10 -10.78
N VAL A 24 -2.30 -10.43 -9.85
CA VAL A 24 -1.47 -9.40 -9.20
C VAL A 24 -0.28 -9.09 -10.10
N GLN A 25 -0.26 -7.88 -10.66
CA GLN A 25 0.83 -7.41 -11.52
C GLN A 25 2.02 -6.89 -10.71
N GLY A 26 1.75 -6.29 -9.55
CA GLY A 26 2.76 -5.72 -8.69
C GLY A 26 2.24 -5.47 -7.28
N LEU A 27 3.16 -5.46 -6.33
CA LEU A 27 2.90 -5.16 -4.93
C LEU A 27 4.00 -4.24 -4.40
N ILE A 28 3.60 -3.15 -3.75
CA ILE A 28 4.50 -2.17 -3.15
C ILE A 28 4.11 -2.01 -1.68
N LEU A 29 5.08 -2.18 -0.79
CA LEU A 29 5.02 -1.82 0.61
C LEU A 29 5.64 -0.43 0.77
N ILE A 30 4.89 0.51 1.33
CA ILE A 30 5.27 1.92 1.45
C ILE A 30 5.42 2.26 2.94
N SER A 31 6.44 3.02 3.30
CA SER A 31 6.61 3.57 4.65
C SER A 31 5.61 4.70 4.90
N GLU A 32 5.48 5.13 6.15
CA GLU A 32 4.64 6.27 6.52
C GLU A 32 5.06 7.57 5.80
N ASP A 33 6.36 7.73 5.55
CA ASP A 33 6.94 8.86 4.80
C ASP A 33 6.65 8.83 3.29
N GLY A 34 6.02 7.76 2.78
CA GLY A 34 5.71 7.61 1.36
C GLY A 34 6.85 7.01 0.53
N ASN A 35 7.86 6.39 1.16
CA ASN A 35 8.96 5.74 0.44
C ASN A 35 8.69 4.24 0.26
N PRO A 36 8.99 3.64 -0.92
CA PRO A 36 8.87 2.20 -1.10
C PRO A 36 9.90 1.46 -0.24
N VAL A 37 9.43 0.60 0.67
CA VAL A 37 10.25 -0.27 1.54
C VAL A 37 10.53 -1.60 0.84
N ARG A 38 9.52 -2.17 0.19
CA ARG A 38 9.63 -3.43 -0.56
C ARG A 38 8.71 -3.37 -1.77
N SER A 39 9.19 -3.84 -2.92
CA SER A 39 8.39 -3.85 -4.14
C SER A 39 8.71 -5.07 -4.98
N SER A 40 7.72 -5.57 -5.71
CA SER A 40 7.91 -6.54 -6.79
C SER A 40 8.13 -5.88 -8.16
N LEU A 41 8.04 -4.55 -8.24
CA LEU A 41 8.24 -3.75 -9.45
C LEU A 41 9.64 -3.12 -9.47
N ASP A 42 10.02 -2.54 -10.60
CA ASP A 42 11.27 -1.79 -10.70
C ASP A 42 11.24 -0.53 -9.80
N ASN A 43 12.42 -0.05 -9.43
CA ASN A 43 12.55 1.05 -8.47
C ASN A 43 11.91 2.36 -8.96
N SER A 44 12.01 2.65 -10.26
CA SER A 44 11.49 3.90 -10.82
C SER A 44 9.97 3.95 -10.78
N THR A 45 9.33 2.86 -11.20
CA THR A 45 7.88 2.66 -11.14
C THR A 45 7.38 2.66 -9.70
N SER A 46 8.10 1.96 -8.81
CA SER A 46 7.74 1.90 -7.39
C SER A 46 7.74 3.28 -6.73
N LEU A 47 8.78 4.08 -6.98
CA LEU A 47 8.89 5.43 -6.45
C LEU A 47 7.77 6.34 -7.00
N HIS A 48 7.45 6.21 -8.29
CA HIS A 48 6.39 6.98 -8.92
C HIS A 48 5.01 6.66 -8.32
N TYR A 49 4.67 5.38 -8.20
CA TYR A 49 3.41 4.97 -7.58
C TYR A 49 3.32 5.35 -6.10
N SER A 50 4.40 5.23 -5.33
CA SER A 50 4.38 5.60 -3.91
C SER A 50 4.07 7.07 -3.67
N ARG A 51 4.58 7.97 -4.51
CA ARG A 51 4.31 9.42 -4.42
C ARG A 51 2.83 9.71 -4.66
N HIS A 52 2.28 9.23 -5.78
CA HIS A 52 0.86 9.42 -6.09
C HIS A 52 -0.06 8.74 -5.07
N ALA A 53 0.31 7.56 -4.58
CA ALA A 53 -0.44 6.88 -3.54
C ALA A 53 -0.52 7.71 -2.24
N ASN A 54 0.57 8.36 -1.83
CA ASN A 54 0.59 9.19 -0.63
C ASN A 54 -0.27 10.45 -0.79
N GLU A 55 -0.20 11.11 -1.94
CA GLU A 55 -1.05 12.27 -2.27
C GLU A 55 -2.54 11.88 -2.28
N LEU A 56 -2.89 10.79 -2.95
CA LEU A 56 -4.27 10.28 -3.02
C LEU A 56 -4.80 9.86 -1.65
N LYS A 57 -3.96 9.23 -0.81
CA LYS A 57 -4.30 8.88 0.58
C LYS A 57 -4.66 10.13 1.37
N ALA A 58 -3.85 11.18 1.30
CA ALA A 58 -4.08 12.42 2.05
C ALA A 58 -5.43 13.05 1.66
N ILE A 59 -5.64 13.26 0.35
CA ILE A 59 -6.88 13.84 -0.17
C ILE A 59 -8.10 12.98 0.20
N SER A 60 -8.01 11.66 0.02
CA SER A 60 -9.14 10.76 0.29
C SER A 60 -9.49 10.71 1.77
N ARG A 61 -8.48 10.73 2.66
CA ARG A 61 -8.70 10.77 4.11
C ARG A 61 -9.37 12.06 4.53
N ASP A 62 -8.92 13.19 3.98
CA ASP A 62 -9.47 14.50 4.34
C ASP A 62 -10.94 14.60 3.88
N ILE A 63 -11.26 14.12 2.66
CA ILE A 63 -12.66 14.04 2.18
C ILE A 63 -13.53 13.13 3.06
N VAL A 64 -13.03 11.97 3.49
CA VAL A 64 -13.79 11.07 4.37
C VAL A 64 -14.09 11.75 5.71
N ARG A 65 -13.11 12.44 6.29
CA ARG A 65 -13.27 13.15 7.56
C ARG A 65 -14.17 14.39 7.45
N ASP A 66 -14.15 15.07 6.31
CA ASP A 66 -15.04 16.19 6.03
C ASP A 66 -16.52 15.74 5.93
N LEU A 67 -16.77 14.51 5.45
CA LEU A 67 -18.12 13.93 5.41
C LEU A 67 -18.59 13.47 6.80
N ASN A 68 -17.70 12.79 7.54
CA ASN A 68 -17.96 12.36 8.91
C ASN A 68 -16.63 12.27 9.67
N PRO A 69 -16.43 13.07 10.73
CA PRO A 69 -15.15 13.10 11.46
C PRO A 69 -14.81 11.80 12.18
N ASP A 70 -15.79 10.94 12.45
CA ASP A 70 -15.60 9.65 13.12
C ASP A 70 -15.20 8.52 12.16
N ASP A 71 -15.28 8.75 10.84
CA ASP A 71 -14.95 7.74 9.84
C ASP A 71 -13.45 7.72 9.47
N GLU A 72 -12.91 6.53 9.26
CA GLU A 72 -11.53 6.29 8.84
C GLU A 72 -11.46 5.71 7.43
N LEU A 73 -10.49 6.18 6.64
CA LEU A 73 -10.22 5.59 5.33
C LEU A 73 -9.66 4.17 5.50
N ALA A 74 -10.48 3.17 5.17
CA ALA A 74 -10.08 1.76 5.29
C ALA A 74 -9.31 1.23 4.07
N VAL A 75 -9.87 1.42 2.88
CA VAL A 75 -9.29 0.94 1.61
C VAL A 75 -9.63 1.94 0.51
N LEU A 76 -8.66 2.22 -0.36
CA LEU A 76 -8.84 2.99 -1.57
C LEU A 76 -8.62 2.08 -2.79
N ARG A 77 -9.66 1.90 -3.60
CA ARG A 77 -9.62 1.05 -4.80
C ARG A 77 -9.84 1.92 -6.04
N LEU A 78 -8.81 2.06 -6.87
CA LEU A 78 -8.89 2.76 -8.14
C LEU A 78 -8.88 1.77 -9.28
N ARG A 79 -9.85 1.91 -10.17
CA ARG A 79 -9.95 1.13 -11.39
C ARG A 79 -9.74 2.05 -12.58
N THR A 80 -8.77 1.71 -13.41
CA THR A 80 -8.57 2.30 -14.73
C THR A 80 -8.99 1.29 -15.79
N GLU A 81 -8.89 1.66 -17.07
CA GLU A 81 -9.18 0.73 -18.18
C GLU A 81 -8.24 -0.49 -18.18
N HIS A 82 -7.00 -0.31 -17.72
CA HIS A 82 -5.94 -1.30 -17.83
C HIS A 82 -5.60 -1.96 -16.50
N ASN A 83 -5.76 -1.23 -15.39
CA ASN A 83 -5.23 -1.63 -14.10
C ASN A 83 -6.24 -1.41 -12.97
N GLU A 84 -6.08 -2.20 -11.92
CA GLU A 84 -6.76 -2.00 -10.66
C GLU A 84 -5.72 -1.82 -9.56
N ILE A 85 -5.78 -0.71 -8.84
CA ILE A 85 -4.86 -0.33 -7.79
C ILE A 85 -5.62 -0.35 -6.48
N MET A 86 -5.18 -1.19 -5.55
CA MET A 86 -5.72 -1.28 -4.20
C MET A 86 -4.69 -0.73 -3.23
N MET A 87 -5.05 0.33 -2.52
CA MET A 87 -4.27 0.96 -1.46
C MET A 87 -4.93 0.68 -0.12
N LEU A 88 -4.14 0.16 0.81
CA LEU A 88 -4.57 -0.11 2.17
C LEU A 88 -3.71 0.78 3.09
N PRO A 89 -4.21 1.94 3.52
CA PRO A 89 -3.55 2.72 4.56
C PRO A 89 -3.51 1.88 5.85
N SER A 90 -2.35 1.76 6.49
CA SER A 90 -2.34 1.21 7.85
C SER A 90 -3.04 2.17 8.79
N LYS A 91 -3.61 1.61 9.86
CA LYS A 91 -3.86 2.39 11.07
C LYS A 91 -2.55 2.92 11.64
#